data_AF-A0A952ZDT9-F1
#
_entry.id   AF-A0A952ZDT9-F1
#
_cell.length_a   1.000
_cell.length_b   1.000
_cell.length_c   1.000
_cell.angle_alpha   90.00
_cell.angle_beta   90.00
_cell.angle_gamma   90.00
#
_symmetry.space_group_name_H-M   'P 1'
#
loop_
_entity.id
_entity.type
_entity.pdbx_description
1 polymer ?
#
loop_
_entity_poly.entity_id
_entity_poly.type
_entity_poly.pdbx_seq_one_letter_code
_entity_poly.pdbx_strand_id
1 'polypeptide(L)'
;MDLLIHATLTVSGERAQLPAVEARIATLLAAEASAGEFEAHHGDDALAYDFKVRGGIPFPAFAAASQEFPGVTIIAEWVNVAAGRRGRACLSRGSITEHVEEAIDTLSGEAPDRYLEAAADGTIRLAFVVRRRAAGEWAGYVLDHERDALFRITRDGDAVELLATEGAAEWAWRWQCGAGEAAAAQAVTPPQPVGRELYAELESLAEGFVGEGFWLRDAPEADNAIEIDRFARYGYTVRDANIRAARLHRLRAGLGADEDLVHSTLDADAAWIADLLLKNW
;
A
#
# COMPACT_ATOMS: atom_id res chain seq x y z
N MET A 1 24.90 -2.92 16.73
CA MET A 1 24.55 -2.45 15.37
C MET A 1 23.07 -2.14 15.47
N ASP A 2 22.74 -0.86 15.55
CA ASP A 2 21.43 -0.43 16.03
C ASP A 2 20.34 -0.67 15.00
N LEU A 3 19.22 -1.25 15.44
CA LEU A 3 18.10 -1.70 14.62
C LEU A 3 17.24 -0.51 14.20
N LEU A 4 17.35 -0.04 12.97
CA LEU A 4 16.49 1.03 12.46
C LEU A 4 15.08 0.48 12.18
N ILE A 5 14.11 0.88 12.99
CA ILE A 5 12.69 0.58 12.82
C ILE A 5 12.02 1.83 12.24
N HIS A 6 11.27 1.64 11.16
CA HIS A 6 10.37 2.67 10.65
C HIS A 6 8.98 2.38 11.17
N ALA A 7 8.38 3.35 11.86
CA ALA A 7 7.03 3.21 12.39
C ALA A 7 6.20 4.47 12.12
N THR A 8 4.93 4.28 11.80
CA THR A 8 3.93 5.34 11.68
C THR A 8 2.89 5.09 12.75
N LEU A 9 2.59 6.11 13.56
CA LEU A 9 1.57 6.06 14.59
C LEU A 9 0.51 7.10 14.29
N THR A 10 -0.70 6.63 13.98
CA THR A 10 -1.88 7.44 13.68
C THR A 10 -2.78 7.49 14.90
N VAL A 11 -3.15 8.69 15.34
CA VAL A 11 -4.04 8.98 16.46
C VAL A 11 -5.32 9.58 15.91
N SER A 12 -6.44 8.88 16.12
CA SER A 12 -7.77 9.30 15.64
C SER A 12 -8.74 9.38 16.81
N GLY A 13 -9.65 10.37 16.79
CA GLY A 13 -10.62 10.58 17.85
C GLY A 13 -11.42 11.86 17.64
N GLU A 14 -12.15 12.30 18.67
CA GLU A 14 -12.89 13.57 18.59
C GLU A 14 -11.94 14.74 18.36
N ARG A 15 -12.19 15.55 17.31
CA ARG A 15 -11.38 16.72 16.93
C ARG A 15 -11.03 17.65 18.10
N ALA A 16 -11.98 17.86 19.01
CA ALA A 16 -11.79 18.74 20.17
C ALA A 16 -10.72 18.22 21.16
N GLN A 17 -10.43 16.92 21.15
CA GLN A 17 -9.46 16.28 22.04
C GLN A 17 -8.05 16.27 21.46
N LEU A 18 -7.90 16.31 20.13
CA LEU A 18 -6.62 16.13 19.44
C LEU A 18 -5.53 17.12 19.86
N PRO A 19 -5.78 18.44 20.03
CA PRO A 19 -4.72 19.35 20.48
C PRO A 19 -4.19 19.03 21.88
N ALA A 20 -5.06 18.57 22.79
CA ALA A 20 -4.66 18.17 24.14
C ALA A 20 -3.88 16.85 24.12
N VAL A 21 -4.29 15.92 23.25
CA VAL A 21 -3.60 14.64 23.02
C VAL A 21 -2.21 14.88 22.42
N GLU A 22 -2.09 15.76 21.43
CA GLU A 22 -0.82 16.16 20.81
C GLU A 22 0.15 16.72 21.85
N ALA A 23 -0.28 17.70 22.63
CA ALA A 23 0.55 18.31 23.67
C ALA A 23 1.01 17.27 24.71
N ARG A 24 0.14 16.30 25.03
CA ARG A 24 0.47 15.21 25.95
C ARG A 24 1.49 14.25 25.35
N ILE A 25 1.29 13.80 24.11
CA ILE A 25 2.22 12.93 23.38
C ILE A 25 3.58 13.61 23.25
N ALA A 26 3.63 14.90 22.87
CA ALA A 26 4.87 15.66 22.79
C ALA A 26 5.63 15.69 24.13
N THR A 27 4.91 15.88 25.24
CA THR A 27 5.49 15.85 26.60
C THR A 27 6.05 14.47 26.95
N LEU A 28 5.32 13.40 26.62
CA LEU A 28 5.72 12.02 26.92
C LEU A 28 6.93 11.59 26.06
N LEU A 29 6.93 11.92 24.77
CA LEU A 29 8.06 11.63 23.87
C LEU A 29 9.33 12.38 24.27
N ALA A 30 9.20 13.62 24.76
CA ALA A 30 10.33 14.38 25.29
C ALA A 30 10.93 13.71 26.55
N ALA A 31 10.08 13.11 27.40
CA ALA A 31 10.53 12.40 28.60
C ALA A 31 11.22 11.06 28.28
N GLU A 32 10.84 10.40 27.18
CA GLU A 32 11.46 9.15 26.72
C GLU A 32 12.80 9.35 25.98
N ALA A 33 13.30 10.60 25.90
CA ALA A 33 14.52 10.96 25.16
C ALA A 33 14.48 10.61 23.65
N SER A 34 13.27 10.49 23.07
CA SER A 34 13.03 10.33 21.63
C SER A 34 13.12 11.66 20.86
N ALA A 35 13.79 12.67 21.44
CA ALA A 35 13.86 14.02 20.91
C ALA A 35 14.67 14.07 19.61
N GLY A 36 13.98 14.09 18.47
CA GLY A 36 14.56 14.48 17.17
C GLY A 36 14.55 13.44 16.05
N GLU A 37 13.97 12.25 16.23
CA GLU A 37 13.91 11.22 15.17
C GLU A 37 12.48 10.94 14.67
N PHE A 38 11.59 11.94 14.74
CA PHE A 38 10.24 11.79 14.20
C PHE A 38 9.69 13.07 13.54
N GLU A 39 8.81 12.86 12.57
CA GLU A 39 8.05 13.91 11.90
C GLU A 39 6.56 13.79 12.30
N ALA A 40 5.93 14.92 12.64
CA ALA A 40 4.52 14.98 12.99
C ALA A 40 3.71 15.62 11.87
N HIS A 41 2.58 14.98 11.53
CA HIS A 41 1.64 15.39 10.50
C HIS A 41 0.26 15.59 11.13
N HIS A 42 -0.44 16.64 10.72
CA HIS A 42 -1.70 17.06 11.33
C HIS A 42 -2.78 17.06 10.26
N GLY A 43 -3.69 16.09 10.35
CA GLY A 43 -4.97 16.13 9.67
C GLY A 43 -6.00 16.88 10.52
N ASP A 44 -7.13 17.19 9.91
CA ASP A 44 -8.23 17.90 10.56
C ASP A 44 -8.81 17.13 11.78
N ASP A 45 -8.87 15.80 11.68
CA ASP A 45 -9.46 14.89 12.68
C ASP A 45 -8.52 13.74 13.10
N ALA A 46 -7.23 13.85 12.77
CA ALA A 46 -6.22 12.87 13.19
C ALA A 46 -4.79 13.45 13.22
N LEU A 47 -3.92 12.82 14.01
CA LEU A 47 -2.49 13.14 14.09
C LEU A 47 -1.68 11.93 13.63
N ALA A 48 -0.64 12.11 12.83
CA ALA A 48 0.28 11.03 12.45
C ALA A 48 1.72 11.38 12.84
N TYR A 49 2.44 10.38 13.36
CA TYR A 49 3.82 10.51 13.79
C TYR A 49 4.67 9.45 13.08
N ASP A 50 5.64 9.88 12.28
CA ASP A 50 6.56 9.01 11.55
C ASP A 50 7.90 8.95 12.28
N PHE A 51 8.26 7.77 12.78
CA PHE A 51 9.46 7.51 13.56
C PHE A 51 10.50 6.75 12.74
N LYS A 52 11.77 7.15 12.89
CA LYS A 52 12.94 6.41 12.41
C LYS A 52 13.84 6.08 13.59
N VAL A 53 13.44 5.09 14.38
CA VAL A 53 13.99 4.87 15.73
C VAL A 53 14.85 3.63 15.82
N ARG A 54 15.94 3.75 16.58
CA ARG A 54 16.89 2.66 16.85
C ARG A 54 16.54 1.80 18.08
N GLY A 55 15.74 2.35 18.99
CA GLY A 55 15.47 1.80 20.32
C GLY A 55 14.12 1.09 20.48
N GLY A 56 13.35 0.94 19.40
CA GLY A 56 11.97 0.46 19.46
C GLY A 56 10.95 1.58 19.29
N ILE A 57 9.70 1.19 19.02
CA ILE A 57 8.58 2.11 18.84
C ILE A 57 8.18 2.65 20.22
N PRO A 58 7.91 3.96 20.38
CA PRO A 58 7.56 4.56 21.67
C PRO A 58 6.12 4.24 22.12
N PHE A 59 5.75 2.95 22.12
CA PHE A 59 4.43 2.49 22.57
C PHE A 59 4.02 3.01 23.95
N PRO A 60 4.90 3.13 24.97
CA PRO A 60 4.47 3.58 26.30
C PRO A 60 3.92 5.01 26.29
N ALA A 61 4.52 5.94 25.55
CA ALA A 61 4.00 7.30 25.39
C ALA A 61 2.58 7.31 24.78
N PHE A 62 2.35 6.52 23.73
CA PHE A 62 1.04 6.47 23.07
C PHE A 62 0.00 5.70 23.90
N ALA A 63 0.40 4.63 24.60
CA ALA A 63 -0.47 3.94 25.55
C ALA A 63 -0.92 4.89 26.66
N ALA A 64 0.01 5.61 27.31
CA ALA A 64 -0.31 6.57 28.36
C ALA A 64 -1.26 7.69 27.84
N ALA A 65 -1.01 8.21 26.64
CA ALA A 65 -1.93 9.17 26.02
C ALA A 65 -3.33 8.58 25.81
N SER A 66 -3.46 7.37 25.24
CA SER A 66 -4.76 6.71 25.05
C SER A 66 -5.48 6.37 26.36
N GLN A 67 -4.74 6.21 27.46
CA GLN A 67 -5.31 5.99 28.80
C GLN A 67 -5.95 7.28 29.34
N GLU A 68 -5.25 8.40 29.18
CA GLU A 68 -5.72 9.73 29.63
C GLU A 68 -6.85 10.26 28.74
N PHE A 69 -6.84 9.89 27.46
CA PHE A 69 -7.85 10.27 26.48
C PHE A 69 -8.57 9.02 25.95
N PRO A 70 -9.54 8.44 26.68
CA PRO A 70 -10.17 7.17 26.32
C PRO A 70 -11.03 7.23 25.04
N GLY A 71 -11.25 8.45 24.49
CA GLY A 71 -11.94 8.69 23.23
C GLY A 71 -11.04 8.58 22.00
N VAL A 72 -9.71 8.45 22.16
CA VAL A 72 -8.79 8.26 21.05
C VAL A 72 -8.46 6.78 20.82
N THR A 73 -8.27 6.45 19.56
CA THR A 73 -7.70 5.17 19.10
C THR A 73 -6.39 5.47 18.39
N ILE A 74 -5.38 4.64 18.66
CA ILE A 74 -4.05 4.82 18.08
C ILE A 74 -3.70 3.56 17.29
N ILE A 75 -3.40 3.73 16.01
CA ILE A 75 -2.95 2.66 15.14
C ILE A 75 -1.45 2.86 14.92
N ALA A 76 -0.65 1.87 15.31
CA ALA A 76 0.78 1.84 15.06
C ALA A 76 1.07 0.80 13.98
N GLU A 77 1.79 1.19 12.94
CA GLU A 77 2.28 0.32 11.88
C GLU A 77 3.79 0.43 11.81
N TRP A 78 4.50 -0.69 11.63
CA TRP A 78 5.95 -0.67 11.56
C TRP A 78 6.56 -1.72 10.66
N VAL A 79 7.78 -1.42 10.24
CA VAL A 79 8.65 -2.32 9.49
C VAL A 79 10.02 -2.35 10.16
N ASN A 80 10.47 -3.54 10.53
CA ASN A 80 11.80 -3.84 11.00
C ASN A 80 12.51 -4.72 9.95
N VAL A 81 13.20 -4.07 9.02
CA VAL A 81 13.90 -4.73 7.91
C VAL A 81 14.99 -5.68 8.41
N ALA A 82 15.72 -5.28 9.45
CA ALA A 82 16.80 -6.09 10.01
C ALA A 82 16.29 -7.37 10.72
N ALA A 83 15.11 -7.30 11.34
CA ALA A 83 14.45 -8.48 11.90
C ALA A 83 13.62 -9.25 10.87
N GLY A 84 13.45 -8.72 9.65
CA GLY A 84 12.58 -9.29 8.64
C GLY A 84 11.13 -9.38 9.14
N ARG A 85 10.63 -8.36 9.85
CA ARG A 85 9.25 -8.34 10.39
C ARG A 85 8.55 -7.03 10.18
N ARG A 86 7.24 -7.08 9.96
CA ARG A 86 6.34 -5.94 9.97
C ARG A 86 5.22 -6.18 10.97
N GLY A 87 4.57 -5.14 11.44
CA GLY A 87 3.44 -5.32 12.33
C GLY A 87 2.51 -4.13 12.38
N ARG A 88 1.35 -4.40 12.96
CA ARG A 88 0.29 -3.44 13.23
C ARG A 88 -0.22 -3.68 14.65
N ALA A 89 -0.39 -2.60 15.41
CA ALA A 89 -0.98 -2.63 16.73
C ALA A 89 -2.04 -1.54 16.86
N CYS A 90 -3.17 -1.88 17.47
CA CYS A 90 -4.19 -0.93 17.87
C CYS A 90 -4.08 -0.71 19.38
N LEU A 91 -4.01 0.54 19.81
CA LEU A 91 -3.99 0.95 21.21
C LEU A 91 -5.24 1.76 21.51
N SER A 92 -5.90 1.40 22.60
CA SER A 92 -7.02 2.15 23.15
C SER A 92 -7.03 2.01 24.67
N ARG A 93 -7.36 3.09 25.38
CA ARG A 93 -7.52 3.10 26.84
C ARG A 93 -6.30 2.54 27.59
N GLY A 94 -5.10 2.83 27.11
CA GLY A 94 -3.84 2.38 27.71
C GLY A 94 -3.44 0.95 27.44
N SER A 95 -4.19 0.23 26.61
CA SER A 95 -3.95 -1.18 26.31
C SER A 95 -3.83 -1.41 24.81
N ILE A 96 -3.03 -2.40 24.42
CA ILE A 96 -3.02 -2.92 23.05
C ILE A 96 -4.25 -3.83 22.90
N THR A 97 -5.17 -3.45 22.02
CA THR A 97 -6.41 -4.19 21.77
C THR A 97 -6.26 -5.17 20.61
N GLU A 98 -5.39 -4.86 19.64
CA GLU A 98 -5.03 -5.73 18.53
C GLU A 98 -3.52 -5.66 18.31
N HIS A 99 -2.90 -6.80 18.01
CA HIS A 99 -1.49 -6.86 17.63
C HIS A 99 -1.31 -7.99 16.62
N VAL A 100 -0.86 -7.61 15.44
CA VAL A 100 -0.45 -8.52 14.38
C VAL A 100 1.01 -8.23 14.06
N GLU A 101 1.85 -9.27 14.09
CA GLU A 101 3.23 -9.19 13.63
C GLU A 101 3.44 -10.32 12.62
N GLU A 102 3.96 -9.97 11.46
CA GLU A 102 4.21 -10.88 10.35
C GLU A 102 5.69 -10.86 10.01
N ALA A 103 6.22 -11.99 9.55
CA ALA A 103 7.49 -11.96 8.85
C ALA A 103 7.32 -11.08 7.61
N ILE A 104 8.29 -10.19 7.36
CA ILE A 104 8.55 -9.71 6.01
C ILE A 104 9.00 -10.97 5.28
N ASP A 105 8.10 -11.55 4.49
CA ASP A 105 8.39 -12.75 3.73
C ASP A 105 9.64 -12.52 2.87
N THR A 106 10.76 -13.00 3.39
CA THR A 106 11.98 -13.30 2.66
C THR A 106 12.13 -14.82 2.52
N LEU A 107 11.08 -15.57 2.88
CA LEU A 107 11.00 -17.03 2.83
C LEU A 107 10.61 -17.51 1.43
N SER A 108 11.63 -17.84 0.63
CA SER A 108 11.76 -19.04 -0.21
C SER A 108 10.53 -19.69 -0.89
N GLY A 109 9.49 -18.95 -1.20
CA GLY A 109 8.76 -19.00 -2.47
C GLY A 109 9.07 -17.69 -3.18
N GLU A 110 9.26 -17.70 -4.50
CA GLU A 110 9.53 -16.45 -5.24
C GLU A 110 8.52 -15.37 -4.81
N ALA A 111 9.02 -14.26 -4.28
CA ALA A 111 8.19 -13.12 -3.96
C ALA A 111 7.40 -12.76 -5.23
N PRO A 112 6.11 -12.41 -5.12
CA PRO A 112 5.36 -12.03 -6.30
C PRO A 112 6.05 -10.84 -6.97
N ASP A 113 6.10 -10.88 -8.29
CA ASP A 113 6.66 -9.79 -9.06
C ASP A 113 5.74 -8.57 -8.96
N ARG A 114 6.35 -7.40 -8.92
CA ARG A 114 5.67 -6.13 -8.73
C ARG A 114 6.13 -5.15 -9.77
N TYR A 115 5.20 -4.31 -10.18
CA TYR A 115 5.47 -3.16 -11.03
C TYR A 115 4.70 -1.96 -10.49
N LEU A 116 5.34 -0.80 -10.57
CA LEU A 116 4.75 0.48 -10.25
C LEU A 116 5.29 1.53 -11.21
N GLU A 117 4.39 2.19 -11.91
CA GLU A 117 4.63 3.40 -12.66
C GLU A 117 3.71 4.51 -12.16
N ALA A 118 4.31 5.63 -11.79
CA ALA A 118 3.60 6.83 -11.38
C ALA A 118 4.18 8.06 -12.08
N ALA A 119 3.29 8.97 -12.46
CA ALA A 119 3.68 10.26 -13.01
C ALA A 119 4.43 11.11 -11.96
N ALA A 120 5.12 12.15 -12.44
CA ALA A 120 5.81 13.12 -11.58
C ALA A 120 4.92 13.72 -10.46
N ASP A 121 3.62 13.88 -10.72
CA ASP A 121 2.64 14.42 -9.76
C ASP A 121 2.09 13.38 -8.76
N GLY A 122 2.61 12.15 -8.79
CA GLY A 122 2.19 11.04 -7.93
C GLY A 122 1.02 10.22 -8.46
N THR A 123 0.41 10.60 -9.60
CA THR A 123 -0.68 9.83 -10.20
C THR A 123 -0.20 8.44 -10.62
N ILE A 124 -0.87 7.39 -10.14
CA ILE A 124 -0.58 6.01 -10.55
C ILE A 124 -1.02 5.83 -12.00
N ARG A 125 -0.07 5.53 -12.89
CA ARG A 125 -0.38 5.11 -14.26
C ARG A 125 -0.68 3.62 -14.31
N LEU A 126 0.12 2.84 -13.60
CA LEU A 126 -0.09 1.41 -13.48
C LEU A 126 0.64 0.90 -12.24
N ALA A 127 -0.03 0.09 -11.43
CA ALA A 127 0.62 -0.72 -10.42
C ALA A 127 0.04 -2.13 -10.45
N PHE A 128 0.89 -3.14 -10.37
CA PHE A 128 0.41 -4.51 -10.27
C PHE A 128 1.33 -5.39 -9.46
N VAL A 129 0.74 -6.48 -8.99
CA VAL A 129 1.41 -7.62 -8.39
C VAL A 129 1.00 -8.86 -9.18
N VAL A 130 1.98 -9.70 -9.54
CA VAL A 130 1.76 -10.86 -10.40
C VAL A 130 2.53 -12.07 -9.89
N ARG A 131 1.94 -13.25 -10.05
CA ARG A 131 2.61 -14.53 -9.82
C ARG A 131 2.52 -15.40 -11.06
N ARG A 132 3.61 -16.07 -11.38
CA ARG A 132 3.60 -17.17 -12.35
C ARG A 132 2.93 -18.39 -11.71
N ARG A 133 1.91 -18.92 -12.36
CA ARG A 133 1.18 -20.12 -11.89
C ARG A 133 1.63 -21.39 -12.59
N ALA A 134 1.91 -21.27 -13.89
CA ALA A 134 2.38 -22.37 -14.73
C ALA A 134 3.24 -21.82 -15.88
N ALA A 135 3.74 -22.70 -16.74
CA ALA A 135 4.38 -22.29 -17.98
C ALA A 135 3.35 -21.54 -18.84
N GLY A 136 3.63 -20.26 -19.12
CA GLY A 136 2.73 -19.43 -19.94
C GLY A 136 1.49 -18.92 -19.20
N GLU A 137 1.39 -19.06 -17.87
CA GLU A 137 0.23 -18.56 -17.11
C GLU A 137 0.68 -17.71 -15.92
N TRP A 138 0.10 -16.52 -15.83
CA TRP A 138 0.27 -15.57 -14.73
C TRP A 138 -1.09 -15.11 -14.22
N ALA A 139 -1.17 -14.79 -12.94
CA ALA A 139 -2.36 -14.19 -12.35
C ALA A 139 -1.95 -13.17 -11.29
N GLY A 140 -2.80 -12.16 -11.09
CA GLY A 140 -2.43 -11.05 -10.24
C GLY A 140 -3.56 -10.05 -10.03
N TYR A 141 -3.15 -8.91 -9.51
CA TYR A 141 -4.00 -7.75 -9.26
C TYR A 141 -3.34 -6.52 -9.87
N VAL A 142 -4.13 -5.71 -10.57
CA VAL A 142 -3.70 -4.49 -11.25
C VAL A 142 -4.58 -3.32 -10.81
N LEU A 143 -3.99 -2.15 -10.70
CA LEU A 143 -4.71 -0.90 -10.47
C LEU A 143 -4.04 0.26 -11.20
N ASP A 144 -4.84 1.25 -11.53
CA ASP A 144 -4.40 2.60 -11.86
C ASP A 144 -5.02 3.59 -10.87
N HIS A 145 -5.04 4.87 -11.20
CA HIS A 145 -5.59 5.91 -10.34
C HIS A 145 -7.14 5.97 -10.27
N GLU A 146 -7.84 5.23 -11.13
CA GLU A 146 -9.31 5.21 -11.28
C GLU A 146 -9.94 3.84 -11.01
N ARG A 147 -9.25 2.74 -11.34
CA ARG A 147 -9.81 1.39 -11.30
C ARG A 147 -8.80 0.32 -10.94
N ASP A 148 -9.32 -0.80 -10.49
CA ASP A 148 -8.56 -1.99 -10.15
C ASP A 148 -9.26 -3.29 -10.60
N ALA A 149 -8.49 -4.36 -10.75
CA ALA A 149 -9.04 -5.66 -11.08
C ALA A 149 -8.11 -6.81 -10.71
N LEU A 150 -8.72 -7.96 -10.48
CA LEU A 150 -8.02 -9.24 -10.56
C LEU A 150 -7.85 -9.60 -12.04
N PHE A 151 -6.71 -10.20 -12.39
CA PHE A 151 -6.43 -10.60 -13.75
C PHE A 151 -5.80 -11.99 -13.85
N ARG A 152 -5.92 -12.57 -15.05
CA ARG A 152 -5.16 -13.74 -15.49
C ARG A 152 -4.64 -13.52 -16.90
N ILE A 153 -3.37 -13.83 -17.11
CA ILE A 153 -2.71 -13.79 -18.41
C ILE A 153 -2.32 -15.21 -18.80
N THR A 154 -2.68 -15.62 -20.01
CA THR A 154 -2.15 -16.83 -20.64
C THR A 154 -1.40 -16.47 -21.91
N ARG A 155 -0.29 -17.17 -22.16
CA ARG A 155 0.54 -17.00 -23.33
C ARG A 155 0.84 -18.35 -23.96
N ASP A 156 0.50 -18.47 -25.24
CA ASP A 156 0.85 -19.61 -26.08
C ASP A 156 1.58 -19.09 -27.34
N GLY A 157 2.91 -19.22 -27.33
CA GLY A 157 3.77 -18.60 -28.33
C GLY A 157 3.63 -17.08 -28.36
N ASP A 158 3.09 -16.55 -29.46
CA ASP A 158 2.84 -15.13 -29.69
C ASP A 158 1.40 -14.70 -29.35
N ALA A 159 0.51 -15.65 -29.06
CA ALA A 159 -0.86 -15.36 -28.66
C ALA A 159 -0.92 -15.11 -27.16
N VAL A 160 -1.45 -13.95 -26.77
CA VAL A 160 -1.67 -13.59 -25.37
C VAL A 160 -3.17 -13.36 -25.14
N GLU A 161 -3.71 -14.00 -24.10
CA GLU A 161 -5.05 -13.70 -23.59
C GLU A 161 -4.92 -13.08 -22.20
N LEU A 162 -5.54 -11.92 -22.00
CA LEU A 162 -5.73 -11.29 -20.69
C LEU A 162 -7.22 -11.39 -20.33
N LEU A 163 -7.52 -11.89 -19.14
CA LEU A 163 -8.85 -11.90 -18.54
C LEU A 163 -8.83 -11.02 -17.29
N ALA A 164 -9.89 -10.28 -17.04
CA ALA A 164 -10.01 -9.44 -15.84
C ALA A 164 -11.41 -9.45 -15.24
N THR A 165 -11.47 -9.13 -13.94
CA THR A 165 -12.70 -8.92 -13.18
C THR A 165 -12.50 -7.85 -12.09
N GLU A 166 -13.47 -6.94 -11.97
CA GLU A 166 -13.49 -5.85 -11.00
C GLU A 166 -14.22 -6.32 -9.73
N GLY A 167 -13.64 -7.30 -9.03
CA GLY A 167 -14.13 -7.77 -7.72
C GLY A 167 -15.25 -8.81 -7.74
N ALA A 168 -15.59 -9.38 -8.90
CA ALA A 168 -16.50 -10.53 -8.98
C ALA A 168 -15.73 -11.84 -9.16
N ALA A 169 -16.25 -12.95 -8.62
CA ALA A 169 -15.70 -14.30 -8.82
C ALA A 169 -15.95 -14.87 -10.23
N GLU A 170 -16.03 -14.01 -11.24
CA GLU A 170 -16.24 -14.34 -12.65
C GLU A 170 -15.40 -13.42 -13.54
N TRP A 171 -14.64 -13.97 -14.48
CA TRP A 171 -13.98 -13.21 -15.53
C TRP A 171 -15.04 -12.54 -16.43
N ALA A 172 -15.05 -11.21 -16.42
CA ALA A 172 -16.02 -10.39 -17.14
C ALA A 172 -15.43 -9.78 -18.42
N TRP A 173 -14.11 -9.56 -18.46
CA TRP A 173 -13.43 -8.92 -19.57
C TRP A 173 -12.34 -9.80 -20.14
N ARG A 174 -12.15 -9.70 -21.47
CA ARG A 174 -11.12 -10.40 -22.24
C ARG A 174 -10.44 -9.46 -23.21
N TRP A 175 -9.12 -9.56 -23.30
CA TRP A 175 -8.31 -9.02 -24.38
C TRP A 175 -7.59 -10.18 -25.07
N GLN A 176 -7.58 -10.15 -26.40
CA GLN A 176 -6.79 -11.05 -27.23
C GLN A 176 -5.70 -10.21 -27.89
N CYS A 177 -4.50 -10.29 -27.33
CA CYS A 177 -3.38 -9.45 -27.73
C CYS A 177 -2.45 -10.23 -28.67
N GLY A 178 -2.15 -9.63 -29.81
CA GLY A 178 -1.03 -10.03 -30.66
C GLY A 178 0.24 -9.28 -30.29
N ALA A 179 1.38 -9.69 -30.83
CA ALA A 179 2.66 -9.00 -30.59
C ALA A 179 2.59 -7.52 -31.01
N GLY A 180 2.53 -6.62 -30.03
CA GLY A 180 2.81 -5.19 -30.19
C GLY A 180 1.60 -4.24 -30.19
N GLU A 181 0.38 -4.71 -30.46
CA GLU A 181 -0.82 -3.86 -30.61
C GLU A 181 -1.75 -3.91 -29.39
N ALA A 182 -2.36 -2.77 -29.06
CA ALA A 182 -3.42 -2.72 -28.05
C ALA A 182 -4.67 -3.44 -28.58
N ALA A 183 -5.25 -4.31 -27.75
CA ALA A 183 -6.47 -5.02 -28.07
C ALA A 183 -7.67 -4.29 -27.48
N ALA A 184 -8.82 -4.37 -28.14
CA ALA A 184 -10.07 -3.90 -27.56
C ALA A 184 -10.57 -4.89 -26.51
N ALA A 185 -11.00 -4.37 -25.36
CA ALA A 185 -11.68 -5.15 -24.33
C ALA A 185 -12.98 -5.74 -24.88
N GLN A 186 -13.20 -7.03 -24.64
CA GLN A 186 -14.40 -7.77 -25.02
C GLN A 186 -15.09 -8.32 -23.78
N ALA A 187 -16.39 -8.08 -23.65
CA ALA A 187 -17.18 -8.66 -22.58
C ALA A 187 -17.30 -10.18 -22.76
N VAL A 188 -17.03 -10.94 -21.71
CA VAL A 188 -17.16 -12.40 -21.69
C VAL A 188 -18.61 -12.76 -21.41
N THR A 189 -19.29 -13.34 -22.41
CA THR A 189 -20.72 -13.69 -22.31
C THR A 189 -20.95 -15.18 -22.61
N PRO A 190 -21.45 -15.98 -21.64
CA PRO A 190 -21.63 -15.63 -20.22
C PRO A 190 -20.28 -15.44 -19.51
N PRO A 191 -20.23 -14.70 -18.38
CA PRO A 191 -19.04 -14.60 -17.55
C PRO A 191 -18.47 -15.98 -17.20
N GLN A 192 -17.15 -16.10 -17.12
CA GLN A 192 -16.50 -17.37 -16.82
C GLN A 192 -16.13 -17.42 -15.33
N PRO A 193 -16.52 -18.45 -14.57
CA PRO A 193 -16.23 -18.48 -13.14
C PRO A 193 -14.72 -18.53 -12.86
N VAL A 194 -14.29 -17.75 -11.87
CA VAL A 194 -12.97 -17.88 -11.26
C VAL A 194 -13.03 -19.01 -10.25
N GLY A 195 -12.13 -20.00 -10.36
CA GLY A 195 -12.07 -21.09 -9.38
C GLY A 195 -11.89 -20.53 -7.97
N ARG A 196 -12.65 -21.06 -7.00
CA ARG A 196 -12.69 -20.52 -5.62
C ARG A 196 -11.31 -20.35 -4.97
N GLU A 197 -10.42 -21.32 -5.18
CA GLU A 197 -9.05 -21.28 -4.63
C GLU A 197 -8.22 -20.16 -5.27
N LEU A 198 -8.29 -20.02 -6.60
CA LEU A 198 -7.64 -18.96 -7.35
C LEU A 198 -8.19 -17.59 -6.94
N TYR A 199 -9.51 -17.46 -6.79
CA TYR A 199 -10.13 -16.20 -6.39
C TYR A 199 -9.65 -15.75 -4.99
N ALA A 200 -9.68 -16.64 -4.00
CA ALA A 200 -9.20 -16.34 -2.65
C ALA A 200 -7.70 -16.02 -2.60
N GLU A 201 -6.88 -16.70 -3.43
CA GLU A 201 -5.45 -16.40 -3.56
C GLU A 201 -5.23 -14.99 -4.12
N LEU A 202 -5.98 -14.60 -5.14
CA LEU A 202 -5.88 -13.29 -5.77
C LEU A 202 -6.40 -12.17 -4.86
N GLU A 203 -7.47 -12.40 -4.10
CA GLU A 203 -7.95 -11.45 -3.08
C GLU A 203 -6.88 -11.21 -2.00
N SER A 204 -6.30 -12.29 -1.46
CA SER A 204 -5.22 -12.16 -0.46
C SER A 204 -3.98 -11.44 -1.03
N LEU A 205 -3.65 -11.68 -2.30
CA LEU A 205 -2.55 -11.00 -2.99
C LEU A 205 -2.84 -9.50 -3.18
N ALA A 206 -4.07 -9.15 -3.56
CA ALA A 206 -4.52 -7.77 -3.73
C ALA A 206 -4.50 -7.01 -2.39
N GLU A 207 -5.09 -7.59 -1.34
CA GLU A 207 -5.11 -7.02 0.02
C GLU A 207 -3.69 -6.75 0.53
N GLY A 208 -2.77 -7.72 0.35
CA GLY A 208 -1.38 -7.57 0.73
C GLY A 208 -0.66 -6.46 -0.06
N PHE A 209 -0.91 -6.38 -1.37
CA PHE A 209 -0.27 -5.37 -2.22
C PHE A 209 -0.78 -3.95 -1.92
N VAL A 210 -2.09 -3.78 -1.77
CA VAL A 210 -2.73 -2.49 -1.40
C VAL A 210 -2.28 -2.07 0.00
N GLY A 211 -2.38 -2.97 0.97
CA GLY A 211 -1.99 -2.71 2.37
C GLY A 211 -0.52 -2.32 2.54
N GLU A 212 0.38 -2.78 1.66
CA GLU A 212 1.81 -2.46 1.71
C GLU A 212 2.16 -1.02 1.31
N GLY A 213 1.25 -0.26 0.70
CA GLY A 213 1.54 1.16 0.49
C GLY A 213 0.71 1.90 -0.53
N PHE A 214 -0.50 1.45 -0.78
CA PHE A 214 -1.51 2.24 -1.47
C PHE A 214 -2.50 2.84 -0.46
N TRP A 215 -3.09 3.94 -0.85
CA TRP A 215 -4.13 4.66 -0.16
C TRP A 215 -5.29 4.86 -1.14
N LEU A 216 -6.41 4.22 -0.83
CA LEU A 216 -7.64 4.33 -1.59
C LEU A 216 -8.54 5.37 -0.93
N ARG A 217 -9.29 6.12 -1.73
CA ARG A 217 -10.14 7.21 -1.25
C ARG A 217 -11.33 6.75 -0.40
N ASP A 218 -11.71 5.49 -0.52
CA ASP A 218 -12.75 4.85 0.30
C ASP A 218 -12.25 4.42 1.70
N ALA A 219 -10.96 4.67 2.00
CA ALA A 219 -10.40 4.47 3.33
C ALA A 219 -11.15 5.28 4.42
N PRO A 220 -11.01 4.92 5.70
CA PRO A 220 -11.62 5.67 6.80
C PRO A 220 -11.30 7.17 6.75
N GLU A 221 -12.27 8.02 7.11
CA GLU A 221 -12.17 9.50 7.01
C GLU A 221 -10.91 10.08 7.67
N ALA A 222 -10.52 9.52 8.82
CA ALA A 222 -9.31 9.91 9.54
C ALA A 222 -8.02 9.62 8.75
N ASP A 223 -7.94 8.46 8.07
CA ASP A 223 -6.79 8.09 7.25
C ASP A 223 -6.73 8.96 5.99
N ASN A 224 -7.89 9.24 5.37
CA ASN A 224 -8.03 10.15 4.25
C ASN A 224 -7.53 11.57 4.58
N ALA A 225 -7.92 12.13 5.73
CA ALA A 225 -7.54 13.49 6.11
C ALA A 225 -6.01 13.67 6.20
N ILE A 226 -5.31 12.65 6.70
CA ILE A 226 -3.84 12.67 6.86
C ILE A 226 -3.15 12.61 5.50
N GLU A 227 -3.55 11.67 4.64
CA GLU A 227 -2.90 11.51 3.33
C GLU A 227 -3.22 12.70 2.40
N ILE A 228 -4.42 13.28 2.48
CA ILE A 228 -4.76 14.52 1.75
C ILE A 228 -3.83 15.68 2.16
N ASP A 229 -3.61 15.91 3.46
CA ASP A 229 -2.68 16.95 3.94
C ASP A 229 -1.25 16.69 3.46
N ARG A 230 -0.77 15.44 3.54
CA ARG A 230 0.55 15.06 3.04
C ARG A 230 0.70 15.33 1.54
N PHE A 231 -0.27 14.94 0.74
CA PHE A 231 -0.27 15.19 -0.70
C PHE A 231 -0.24 16.69 -1.01
N ALA A 232 -1.05 17.50 -0.30
CA ALA A 232 -1.05 18.95 -0.46
C ALA A 232 0.31 19.58 -0.12
N ARG A 233 0.99 19.12 0.94
CA ARG A 233 2.33 19.61 1.33
C ARG A 233 3.41 19.24 0.32
N TYR A 234 3.32 18.06 -0.29
CA TYR A 234 4.28 17.61 -1.29
C TYR A 234 3.95 18.06 -2.72
N GLY A 235 2.78 18.69 -2.93
CA GLY A 235 2.34 19.16 -4.24
C GLY A 235 1.86 18.05 -5.17
N TYR A 236 1.41 16.92 -4.61
CA TYR A 236 0.88 15.79 -5.37
C TYR A 236 -0.64 15.88 -5.57
N THR A 237 -1.12 15.23 -6.63
CA THR A 237 -2.55 15.16 -6.95
C THR A 237 -3.22 14.01 -6.21
N VAL A 238 -4.34 14.27 -5.53
CA VAL A 238 -5.16 13.21 -4.91
C VAL A 238 -6.10 12.59 -5.95
N ARG A 239 -6.04 11.27 -6.10
CA ARG A 239 -6.91 10.45 -6.97
C ARG A 239 -7.70 9.42 -6.16
N ASP A 240 -8.43 8.53 -6.83
CA ASP A 240 -9.22 7.49 -6.16
C ASP A 240 -8.32 6.37 -5.61
N ALA A 241 -7.19 6.10 -6.27
CA ALA A 241 -6.07 5.34 -5.73
C ALA A 241 -4.76 6.13 -5.80
N ASN A 242 -3.98 6.10 -4.72
CA ASN A 242 -2.71 6.82 -4.57
C ASN A 242 -1.66 5.93 -3.92
N ILE A 243 -0.37 6.21 -4.15
CA ILE A 243 0.70 5.64 -3.33
C ILE A 243 0.73 6.42 -2.02
N ARG A 244 0.79 5.75 -0.87
CA ARG A 244 0.94 6.44 0.43
C ARG A 244 2.12 7.41 0.38
N ALA A 245 1.93 8.64 0.86
CA ALA A 245 2.87 9.72 0.62
C ALA A 245 4.29 9.41 1.13
N ALA A 246 4.41 8.76 2.29
CA ALA A 246 5.71 8.35 2.84
C ALA A 246 6.45 7.33 1.95
N ARG A 247 5.71 6.42 1.29
CA ARG A 247 6.26 5.47 0.32
C ARG A 247 6.62 6.17 -0.98
N LEU A 248 5.74 7.02 -1.50
CA LEU A 248 5.98 7.79 -2.72
C LEU A 248 7.24 8.66 -2.58
N HIS A 249 7.37 9.39 -1.47
CA HIS A 249 8.53 10.23 -1.20
C HIS A 249 9.83 9.41 -1.15
N ARG A 250 9.80 8.21 -0.55
CA ARG A 250 10.95 7.30 -0.52
C ARG A 250 11.33 6.78 -1.90
N LEU A 251 10.35 6.37 -2.70
CA LEU A 251 10.58 5.84 -4.04
C LEU A 251 11.07 6.91 -5.01
N ARG A 252 10.65 8.16 -4.83
CA ARG A 252 11.12 9.31 -5.60
C ARG A 252 12.43 9.90 -5.10
N ALA A 253 13.02 9.36 -4.03
CA ALA A 253 14.27 9.87 -3.49
C ALA A 253 15.40 9.73 -4.53
N GLY A 254 15.85 10.85 -5.08
CA GLY A 254 16.88 10.90 -6.12
C GLY A 254 16.37 11.08 -7.55
N LEU A 255 15.06 11.11 -7.77
CA LEU A 255 14.46 11.48 -9.05
C LEU A 255 14.34 13.00 -9.20
N GLY A 256 14.40 13.46 -10.45
CA GLY A 256 14.07 14.84 -10.80
C GLY A 256 12.59 15.19 -10.55
N ALA A 257 12.28 16.47 -10.40
CA ALA A 257 10.92 16.94 -10.13
C ALA A 257 9.91 16.49 -11.21
N ASP A 258 10.34 16.50 -12.48
CA ASP A 258 9.52 16.14 -13.64
C ASP A 258 9.71 14.69 -14.10
N GLU A 259 10.50 13.89 -13.37
CA GLU A 259 10.76 12.50 -13.73
C GLU A 259 9.63 11.59 -13.23
N ASP A 260 9.19 10.69 -14.10
CA ASP A 260 8.26 9.63 -13.75
C ASP A 260 8.96 8.57 -12.89
N LEU A 261 8.21 8.03 -11.93
CA LEU A 261 8.68 6.92 -11.10
C LEU A 261 8.37 5.61 -11.81
N VAL A 262 9.40 4.79 -12.06
CA VAL A 262 9.25 3.39 -12.46
C VAL A 262 9.99 2.52 -11.45
N HIS A 263 9.28 1.56 -10.85
CA HIS A 263 9.82 0.56 -9.95
C HIS A 263 9.32 -0.81 -10.37
N SER A 264 10.23 -1.74 -10.62
CA SER A 264 9.88 -3.10 -11.06
C SER A 264 10.77 -4.13 -10.38
N THR A 265 10.17 -5.26 -10.02
CA THR A 265 10.88 -6.48 -9.63
C THR A 265 10.74 -7.59 -10.67
N LEU A 266 10.11 -7.30 -11.83
CA LEU A 266 9.86 -8.29 -12.88
C LEU A 266 11.18 -8.88 -13.37
N ASP A 267 11.20 -10.19 -13.52
CA ASP A 267 12.28 -10.86 -14.23
C ASP A 267 12.16 -10.66 -15.76
N ALA A 268 13.14 -11.18 -16.49
CA ALA A 268 13.13 -11.08 -17.95
C ALA A 268 11.96 -11.83 -18.61
N ASP A 269 11.44 -12.88 -17.97
CA ASP A 269 10.32 -13.69 -18.47
C ASP A 269 8.98 -12.96 -18.29
N ALA A 270 8.87 -12.06 -17.31
CA ALA A 270 7.67 -11.30 -16.96
C ALA A 270 7.71 -9.83 -17.39
N ALA A 271 8.86 -9.29 -17.83
CA ALA A 271 9.01 -7.88 -18.20
C ALA A 271 7.97 -7.38 -19.21
N TRP A 272 7.57 -8.22 -20.17
CA TRP A 272 6.57 -7.90 -21.20
C TRP A 272 5.14 -7.71 -20.64
N ILE A 273 4.86 -8.19 -19.42
CA ILE A 273 3.55 -8.03 -18.77
C ILE A 273 3.29 -6.56 -18.46
N ALA A 274 4.32 -5.79 -18.11
CA ALA A 274 4.18 -4.35 -17.89
C ALA A 274 3.70 -3.65 -19.17
N ASP A 275 4.34 -3.93 -20.30
CA ASP A 275 3.93 -3.38 -21.60
C ASP A 275 2.52 -3.84 -22.02
N LEU A 276 2.16 -5.09 -21.72
CA LEU A 276 0.82 -5.62 -21.98
C LEU A 276 -0.22 -4.82 -21.19
N LEU A 277 -0.03 -4.70 -19.88
CA LEU A 277 -0.99 -4.05 -19.00
C LEU A 277 -1.05 -2.54 -19.29
N LEU A 278 0.07 -1.85 -19.46
CA LEU A 278 0.11 -0.42 -19.82
C LEU A 278 -0.63 -0.07 -21.10
N LYS A 279 -0.75 -1.02 -22.04
CA LYS A 279 -1.42 -0.80 -23.34
C LYS A 279 -2.91 -1.10 -23.33
N ASN A 280 -3.36 -1.98 -22.43
CA ASN A 280 -4.72 -2.56 -22.48
C ASN A 280 -5.57 -2.20 -21.24
N TRP A 281 -4.91 -1.77 -20.16
CA TRP A 281 -5.48 -1.19 -18.95
C TRP A 281 -5.43 0.32 -19.08
#